data_AF-A0A2G5TQP1-F1
#
_entry.id   AF-A0A2G5TQP1-F1
#
_cell.length_a   1.000
_cell.length_b   1.000
_cell.length_c   1.000
_cell.angle_alpha   90.00
_cell.angle_beta   90.00
_cell.angle_gamma   90.00
#
_symmetry.space_group_name_H-M   'P 1'
#
loop_
_entity.id
_entity.type
_entity.pdbx_description
1 polymer ?
#
loop_
_entity_poly.entity_id
_entity_poly.type
_entity_poly.pdbx_seq_one_letter_code
_entity_poly.pdbx_strand_id
1 'polypeptide(L)'
;MPSPGLTSLILYDFFEWKTAGKSYENFRDICALTKIPAIPLEEFETKFHGVLKENYHQKLNFRDLSKINNLKLCIVSNVLDGKSIEKSYKDLSETFGADNIDFLDLDFWFYRFYNGNYDLDYDRKLDPKPLKFLNIPIIIHHKVIDNLDLGNQLTLRKVSKSLKTIVDQGKPNIKNMTICFDSTEIDIGFNNFSAYYSEDLGVDYRKIALNHVMIVLENPKLRLDALQIVSPNSIDPFFIDFLKTFKHKISTKYLYLDVDCPESTMIFLTCIMPKRLALNKGNIDEIVKLDQWKCMNEA
;
A
#
# COMPACT_ATOMS: atom_id res chain seq x y z
N MET A 1 18.14 -34.38 -22.17
CA MET A 1 18.36 -32.96 -21.81
C MET A 1 18.20 -32.83 -20.31
N PRO A 2 18.97 -31.98 -19.61
CA PRO A 2 18.72 -31.68 -18.19
C PRO A 2 17.28 -31.20 -18.01
N SER A 3 16.66 -31.46 -16.86
CA SER A 3 15.31 -30.95 -16.58
C SER A 3 15.33 -29.41 -16.67
N PRO A 4 14.33 -28.78 -17.32
CA PRO A 4 14.17 -27.34 -17.27
C PRO A 4 14.25 -26.83 -15.82
N GLY A 5 15.02 -25.77 -15.59
CA GLY A 5 15.19 -25.18 -14.26
C GLY A 5 16.26 -25.77 -13.34
N LEU A 6 16.95 -26.86 -13.70
CA LEU A 6 18.03 -27.41 -12.85
C LEU A 6 19.16 -26.38 -12.62
N THR A 7 19.56 -25.65 -13.65
CA THR A 7 20.57 -24.59 -13.54
C THR A 7 20.13 -23.48 -12.58
N SER A 8 18.85 -23.06 -12.65
CA SER A 8 18.30 -22.06 -11.74
C SER A 8 18.24 -22.58 -10.31
N LEU A 9 17.84 -23.84 -10.10
CA LEU A 9 17.84 -24.47 -8.78
C LEU A 9 19.23 -24.51 -8.17
N ILE A 10 20.24 -24.97 -8.92
CA ILE A 10 21.64 -25.02 -8.46
C ILE A 10 22.13 -23.63 -8.04
N LEU A 11 21.88 -22.64 -8.90
CA LEU A 11 22.31 -21.26 -8.62
C LEU A 11 21.62 -20.72 -7.38
N TYR A 12 20.31 -20.94 -7.27
CA TYR A 12 19.51 -20.52 -6.12
C TYR A 12 19.98 -21.18 -4.82
N ASP A 13 20.12 -22.51 -4.82
CA ASP A 13 20.62 -23.28 -3.68
C ASP A 13 22.02 -22.82 -3.24
N PHE A 14 22.89 -22.46 -4.19
CA PHE A 14 24.20 -21.88 -3.87
C PHE A 14 24.09 -20.52 -3.17
N PHE A 15 23.21 -19.63 -3.62
CA PHE A 15 22.94 -18.34 -2.95
C PHE A 15 22.28 -18.52 -1.57
N GLU A 16 21.60 -19.65 -1.35
CA GLU A 16 21.11 -20.08 -0.04
C GLU A 16 22.16 -20.81 0.81
N TRP A 17 23.43 -20.81 0.37
CA TRP A 17 24.55 -21.44 1.06
C TRP A 17 24.44 -22.97 1.20
N LYS A 18 23.68 -23.64 0.32
CA LYS A 18 23.63 -25.10 0.27
C LYS A 18 24.88 -25.66 -0.42
N THR A 19 25.43 -26.73 0.16
CA THR A 19 26.51 -27.51 -0.47
C THR A 19 25.96 -28.34 -1.63
N ALA A 20 26.83 -28.86 -2.51
CA ALA A 20 26.41 -29.74 -3.60
C ALA A 20 25.60 -30.95 -3.09
N GLY A 21 26.03 -31.56 -1.98
CA GLY A 21 25.29 -32.66 -1.35
C GLY A 21 23.90 -32.23 -0.84
N LYS A 22 23.79 -31.06 -0.19
CA LYS A 22 22.50 -30.59 0.31
C LYS A 22 21.55 -30.17 -0.81
N SER A 23 22.08 -29.57 -1.87
CA SER A 23 21.33 -29.27 -3.09
C SER A 23 20.88 -30.55 -3.80
N TYR A 24 21.70 -31.61 -3.80
CA TYR A 24 21.31 -32.90 -4.37
C TYR A 24 20.18 -33.57 -3.58
N GLU A 25 20.23 -33.55 -2.25
CA GLU A 25 19.13 -34.05 -1.40
C GLU A 25 17.82 -33.33 -1.73
N ASN A 26 17.85 -31.99 -1.77
CA ASN A 26 16.71 -31.16 -2.15
C ASN A 26 16.20 -31.51 -3.56
N PHE A 27 17.10 -31.60 -4.53
CA PHE A 27 16.75 -31.96 -5.91
C PHE A 27 16.09 -33.34 -6.00
N ARG A 28 16.58 -34.33 -5.23
CA ARG A 28 15.98 -35.67 -5.19
C ARG A 28 14.55 -35.65 -4.66
N ASP A 29 14.29 -34.86 -3.63
CA ASP A 29 12.95 -34.71 -3.05
C ASP A 29 12.01 -34.02 -4.07
N ILE A 30 12.51 -33.00 -4.77
CA ILE A 30 11.79 -32.34 -5.87
C ILE A 30 11.49 -33.35 -7.01
N CYS A 31 12.46 -34.19 -7.38
CA CYS A 31 12.28 -35.23 -8.40
C CYS A 31 11.16 -36.20 -8.04
N ALA A 32 11.12 -36.64 -6.77
CA ALA A 32 10.10 -37.56 -6.30
C ALA A 32 8.68 -36.97 -6.41
N LEU A 33 8.51 -35.68 -6.12
CA LEU A 33 7.22 -34.99 -6.16
C LEU A 33 6.77 -34.62 -7.58
N THR A 34 7.68 -34.08 -8.37
CA THR A 34 7.40 -33.59 -9.73
C THR A 34 7.45 -34.70 -10.78
N LYS A 35 7.89 -35.90 -10.40
CA LYS A 35 8.08 -37.06 -11.28
C LYS A 35 9.07 -36.84 -12.43
N ILE A 36 9.94 -35.83 -12.31
CA ILE A 36 11.06 -35.68 -13.24
C ILE A 36 12.12 -36.75 -12.93
N PRO A 37 12.80 -37.32 -13.95
CA PRO A 37 13.86 -38.29 -13.72
C PRO A 37 14.99 -37.67 -12.88
N ALA A 38 15.32 -38.31 -11.76
CA ALA A 38 16.51 -37.97 -10.99
C ALA A 38 17.78 -38.37 -11.77
N ILE A 39 18.86 -37.62 -11.56
CA ILE A 39 20.19 -37.97 -12.09
C ILE A 39 21.07 -38.53 -10.96
N PRO A 40 22.11 -39.32 -11.28
CA PRO A 40 23.09 -39.78 -10.30
C PRO A 40 23.79 -38.60 -9.61
N LEU A 41 24.24 -38.79 -8.37
CA LEU A 41 24.97 -37.78 -7.59
C LEU A 41 26.17 -37.22 -8.35
N GLU A 42 26.99 -38.09 -8.94
CA GLU A 42 28.20 -37.68 -9.70
C GLU A 42 27.86 -36.78 -10.91
N GLU A 43 26.76 -37.09 -11.60
CA GLU A 43 26.27 -36.24 -12.70
C GLU A 43 25.77 -34.89 -12.18
N PHE A 44 25.07 -34.89 -11.04
CA PHE A 44 24.59 -33.68 -10.39
C PHE A 44 25.75 -32.79 -9.93
N GLU A 45 26.75 -33.34 -9.24
CA GLU A 45 27.93 -32.58 -8.77
C GLU A 45 28.70 -31.97 -9.93
N THR A 46 28.87 -32.72 -11.02
CA THR A 46 29.49 -32.21 -12.25
C THR A 46 28.74 -30.98 -12.78
N LYS A 47 27.40 -31.04 -12.83
CA LYS A 47 26.56 -29.90 -13.22
C LYS A 47 26.64 -28.76 -12.21
N PHE A 48 26.61 -29.06 -10.91
CA PHE A 48 26.68 -28.08 -9.83
C PHE A 48 27.94 -27.22 -9.98
N HIS A 49 29.11 -27.86 -10.05
CA HIS A 49 30.37 -27.16 -10.24
C HIS A 49 30.49 -26.46 -11.61
N GLY A 50 29.91 -27.05 -12.66
CA GLY A 50 29.83 -26.42 -13.98
C GLY A 50 29.08 -25.08 -13.95
N VAL A 51 27.90 -25.06 -13.34
CA VAL A 51 27.07 -23.84 -13.20
C VAL A 51 27.80 -22.78 -12.37
N LEU A 52 28.43 -23.15 -11.26
CA LEU A 52 29.20 -22.19 -10.45
C LEU A 52 30.38 -21.59 -11.23
N LYS A 53 31.07 -22.40 -12.04
CA LYS A 53 32.14 -21.93 -12.92
C LYS A 53 31.61 -20.95 -13.97
N GLU A 54 30.49 -21.24 -14.60
CA GLU A 54 29.86 -20.34 -15.57
C GLU A 54 29.38 -19.03 -14.93
N ASN A 55 28.84 -19.10 -13.70
CA ASN A 55 28.45 -17.93 -12.92
C ASN A 55 29.66 -17.04 -12.61
N TYR A 56 30.77 -17.64 -12.14
CA TYR A 56 32.02 -16.92 -11.85
C TYR A 56 32.58 -16.20 -13.09
N HIS A 57 32.46 -16.82 -14.26
CA HIS A 57 32.86 -16.22 -15.54
C HIS A 57 31.80 -15.29 -16.15
N GLN A 58 30.71 -14.99 -15.42
CA GLN A 58 29.60 -14.12 -15.87
C GLN A 58 28.99 -14.56 -17.21
N LYS A 59 28.94 -15.87 -17.45
CA LYS A 59 28.39 -16.45 -18.70
C LYS A 59 26.90 -16.74 -18.61
N LEU A 60 26.32 -16.72 -17.41
CA LEU A 60 24.92 -17.02 -17.18
C LEU A 60 24.03 -15.84 -17.57
N ASN A 61 22.95 -16.13 -18.28
CA ASN A 61 21.91 -15.15 -18.56
C ASN A 61 20.81 -15.23 -17.49
N PHE A 62 20.91 -14.36 -16.47
CA PHE A 62 19.94 -14.30 -15.38
C PHE A 62 18.50 -14.02 -15.85
N ARG A 63 18.32 -13.30 -16.97
CA ARG A 63 17.00 -13.06 -17.57
C ARG A 63 16.38 -14.33 -18.15
N ASP A 64 17.20 -15.25 -18.66
CA ASP A 64 16.70 -16.55 -19.11
C ASP A 64 16.43 -17.48 -17.91
N LEU A 65 17.30 -17.47 -16.91
CA LEU A 65 17.16 -18.31 -15.71
C LEU A 65 15.96 -17.92 -14.83
N SER A 66 15.55 -16.66 -14.87
CA SER A 66 14.37 -16.10 -14.16
C SER A 66 13.04 -16.36 -14.86
N LYS A 67 13.03 -16.89 -16.09
CA LYS A 67 11.77 -17.30 -16.73
C LYS A 67 11.06 -18.31 -15.84
N ILE A 68 9.74 -18.17 -15.71
CA ILE A 68 8.95 -18.99 -14.77
C ILE A 68 9.20 -20.50 -14.93
N ASN A 69 9.32 -21.00 -16.16
CA ASN A 69 9.61 -22.42 -16.43
C ASN A 69 10.94 -22.89 -15.83
N ASN A 70 11.91 -22.00 -15.68
CA ASN A 70 13.20 -22.31 -15.05
C ASN A 70 13.15 -22.12 -13.53
N LEU A 71 12.24 -21.30 -13.00
CA LEU A 71 12.10 -21.06 -11.56
C LEU A 71 11.24 -22.11 -10.84
N LYS A 72 10.43 -22.90 -11.56
CA LYS A 72 9.51 -23.88 -10.95
C LYS A 72 10.18 -24.79 -9.91
N LEU A 73 11.39 -25.30 -10.17
CA LEU A 73 12.10 -26.13 -9.21
C LEU A 73 12.50 -25.35 -7.93
N CYS A 74 12.92 -24.09 -8.07
CA CYS A 74 13.18 -23.22 -6.93
C CYS A 74 11.90 -22.95 -6.12
N ILE A 75 10.76 -22.77 -6.79
CA ILE A 75 9.46 -22.57 -6.13
C ILE A 75 9.05 -23.83 -5.35
N VAL A 76 9.23 -25.03 -5.92
CA VAL A 76 9.01 -26.30 -5.20
C VAL A 76 9.94 -26.39 -3.98
N SER A 77 11.23 -26.08 -4.13
CA SER A 77 12.17 -26.01 -3.00
C SER A 77 11.66 -25.08 -1.90
N ASN A 78 11.18 -23.89 -2.25
CA ASN A 78 10.69 -22.92 -1.27
C ASN A 78 9.45 -23.41 -0.52
N VAL A 79 8.55 -24.12 -1.21
CA VAL A 79 7.38 -24.75 -0.59
C VAL A 79 7.81 -25.87 0.36
N LEU A 80 8.79 -26.69 -0.01
CA LEU A 80 9.33 -27.76 0.85
C LEU A 80 10.03 -27.20 2.08
N ASP A 81 10.74 -26.09 1.93
CA ASP A 81 11.39 -25.36 3.02
C ASP A 81 10.38 -24.58 3.89
N GLY A 82 9.08 -24.60 3.56
CA GLY A 82 8.02 -23.93 4.32
C GLY A 82 8.08 -22.40 4.27
N LYS A 83 8.74 -21.82 3.26
CA LYS A 83 8.85 -20.36 3.10
C LYS A 83 7.48 -19.75 2.79
N SER A 84 7.25 -18.50 3.20
CA SER A 84 6.09 -17.73 2.73
C SER A 84 6.28 -17.27 1.28
N ILE A 85 5.20 -16.87 0.62
CA ILE A 85 5.26 -16.32 -0.75
C ILE A 85 6.12 -15.04 -0.80
N GLU A 86 6.05 -14.19 0.22
CA GLU A 86 6.83 -12.96 0.30
C GLU A 86 8.32 -13.25 0.42
N LYS A 87 8.69 -14.22 1.28
CA LYS A 87 10.10 -14.65 1.42
C LYS A 87 10.60 -15.29 0.13
N SER A 88 9.80 -16.17 -0.47
CA SER A 88 10.12 -16.81 -1.75
C SER A 88 10.37 -15.77 -2.85
N TYR A 89 9.46 -14.78 -3.00
CA TYR A 89 9.63 -13.72 -3.99
C TYR A 89 10.88 -12.88 -3.73
N LYS A 90 11.13 -12.51 -2.46
CA LYS A 90 12.31 -11.73 -2.07
C LYS A 90 13.61 -12.46 -2.44
N ASP A 91 13.75 -13.72 -2.03
CA ASP A 91 14.99 -14.49 -2.23
C ASP A 91 15.26 -14.74 -3.72
N LEU A 92 14.22 -15.05 -4.48
CA LEU A 92 14.33 -15.21 -5.92
C LEU A 92 14.67 -13.88 -6.60
N SER A 93 14.10 -12.77 -6.13
CA SER A 93 14.41 -11.43 -6.66
C SER A 93 15.84 -11.00 -6.36
N GLU A 94 16.36 -11.32 -5.17
CA GLU A 94 17.76 -11.10 -4.81
C GLU A 94 18.71 -11.95 -5.65
N THR A 95 18.29 -13.18 -6.00
CA THR A 95 19.09 -14.11 -6.81
C THR A 95 19.09 -13.77 -8.31
N PHE A 96 17.92 -13.48 -8.87
CA PHE A 96 17.73 -13.37 -10.32
C PHE A 96 17.37 -11.97 -10.83
N GLY A 97 17.22 -11.00 -9.93
CA GLY A 97 16.81 -9.64 -10.23
C GLY A 97 15.28 -9.50 -10.26
N ALA A 98 14.75 -8.58 -9.44
CA ALA A 98 13.31 -8.32 -9.31
C ALA A 98 12.63 -8.01 -10.65
N ASP A 99 13.29 -7.24 -11.53
CA ASP A 99 12.75 -6.84 -12.84
C ASP A 99 12.53 -8.03 -13.79
N ASN A 100 13.11 -9.19 -13.50
CA ASN A 100 12.99 -10.38 -14.34
C ASN A 100 11.91 -11.37 -13.86
N ILE A 101 11.30 -11.14 -12.69
CA ILE A 101 10.34 -12.08 -12.09
C ILE A 101 8.93 -11.51 -12.17
N ASP A 102 8.05 -12.19 -12.91
CA ASP A 102 6.62 -11.90 -12.85
C ASP A 102 6.01 -12.49 -11.57
N PHE A 103 5.65 -11.61 -10.64
CA PHE A 103 5.01 -11.99 -9.38
C PHE A 103 3.71 -12.78 -9.58
N LEU A 104 2.92 -12.50 -10.62
CA LEU A 104 1.63 -13.19 -10.86
C LEU A 104 1.82 -14.62 -11.39
N ASP A 105 2.93 -14.88 -12.06
CA ASP A 105 3.33 -16.23 -12.43
C ASP A 105 3.89 -16.98 -11.22
N LEU A 106 4.73 -16.31 -10.43
CA LEU A 106 5.28 -16.87 -9.19
C LEU A 106 4.18 -17.25 -8.19
N ASP A 107 3.26 -16.33 -7.88
CA ASP A 107 2.13 -16.52 -6.96
C ASP A 107 1.28 -17.73 -7.34
N PHE A 108 0.95 -17.85 -8.64
CA PHE A 108 0.21 -18.98 -9.17
C PHE A 108 0.93 -20.31 -8.94
N TRP A 109 2.20 -20.42 -9.36
CA TRP A 109 2.96 -21.68 -9.23
C TRP A 109 3.24 -22.03 -7.77
N PHE A 110 3.53 -21.03 -6.94
CA PHE A 110 3.76 -21.22 -5.51
C PHE A 110 2.54 -21.84 -4.82
N TYR A 111 1.36 -21.23 -4.96
CA TYR A 111 0.16 -21.77 -4.31
C TYR A 111 -0.29 -23.10 -4.93
N ARG A 112 0.01 -23.34 -6.21
CA ARG A 112 -0.25 -24.64 -6.84
C ARG A 112 0.58 -25.75 -6.19
N PHE A 113 1.88 -25.52 -6.01
CA PHE A 113 2.78 -26.47 -5.35
C PHE A 113 2.50 -26.59 -3.84
N TYR A 114 2.18 -25.48 -3.18
CA TYR A 114 1.76 -25.47 -1.77
C TYR A 114 0.55 -26.37 -1.52
N ASN A 115 -0.39 -26.40 -2.47
CA ASN A 115 -1.56 -27.27 -2.43
C ASN A 115 -1.30 -28.71 -2.93
N GLY A 116 -0.04 -29.12 -3.10
CA GLY A 116 0.35 -30.48 -3.47
C GLY A 116 0.24 -30.82 -4.96
N ASN A 117 0.02 -29.83 -5.84
CA ASN A 117 -0.11 -30.06 -7.28
C ASN A 117 1.22 -29.82 -8.02
N TYR A 118 2.09 -30.82 -8.05
CA TYR A 118 3.48 -30.73 -8.58
C TYR A 118 3.65 -30.97 -10.10
N ASP A 119 2.56 -30.97 -10.86
CA ASP A 119 2.63 -31.06 -12.32
C ASP A 119 3.28 -29.78 -12.91
N LEU A 120 4.51 -29.92 -13.40
CA LEU A 120 5.32 -28.83 -13.95
C LEU A 120 4.82 -28.35 -15.32
N ASP A 121 4.10 -29.17 -16.06
CA ASP A 121 3.65 -28.89 -17.44
C ASP A 121 2.20 -28.42 -17.50
N TYR A 122 1.60 -28.15 -16.33
CA TYR A 122 0.22 -27.72 -16.24
C TYR A 122 -0.05 -26.45 -17.06
N ASP A 123 -1.10 -26.52 -17.89
CA ASP A 123 -1.56 -25.39 -18.69
C ASP A 123 -2.41 -24.43 -17.85
N ARG A 124 -1.82 -23.30 -17.46
CA ARG A 124 -2.51 -22.21 -16.73
C ARG A 124 -3.78 -21.71 -17.43
N LYS A 125 -3.94 -21.92 -18.74
CA LYS A 125 -5.16 -21.51 -19.48
C LYS A 125 -6.41 -22.31 -19.05
N LEU A 126 -6.22 -23.45 -18.40
CA LEU A 126 -7.32 -24.24 -17.85
C LEU A 126 -7.95 -23.55 -16.64
N ASP A 127 -7.21 -22.70 -15.94
CA ASP A 127 -7.75 -21.92 -14.83
C ASP A 127 -8.49 -20.67 -15.31
N PRO A 128 -9.53 -20.24 -14.58
CA PRO A 128 -10.14 -18.94 -14.79
C PRO A 128 -9.08 -17.85 -14.76
N LYS A 129 -9.21 -16.84 -15.62
CA LYS A 129 -8.32 -15.68 -15.58
C LYS A 129 -8.33 -15.10 -14.16
N PRO A 130 -7.16 -14.88 -13.53
CA PRO A 130 -7.11 -14.34 -12.20
C PRO A 130 -7.85 -13.00 -12.14
N LEU A 131 -8.73 -12.84 -11.16
CA LEU A 131 -9.40 -11.57 -10.92
C LEU A 131 -8.34 -10.53 -10.56
N LYS A 132 -8.15 -9.56 -11.45
CA LYS A 132 -7.32 -8.38 -11.15
C LYS A 132 -8.03 -7.56 -10.08
N PHE A 133 -7.26 -6.92 -9.20
CA PHE A 133 -7.81 -6.04 -8.17
C PHE A 133 -8.82 -5.04 -8.76
N LEU A 134 -8.52 -4.40 -9.89
CA LEU A 134 -9.44 -3.43 -10.52
C LEU A 134 -10.75 -4.04 -11.07
N ASN A 135 -10.80 -5.36 -11.25
CA ASN A 135 -11.96 -6.07 -11.82
C ASN A 135 -12.87 -6.67 -10.74
N ILE A 136 -12.52 -6.57 -9.46
CA ILE A 136 -13.42 -6.99 -8.38
C ILE A 136 -14.57 -5.98 -8.22
N PRO A 137 -15.71 -6.38 -7.65
CA PRO A 137 -16.81 -5.45 -7.40
C PRO A 137 -16.41 -4.30 -6.47
N ILE A 138 -16.93 -3.08 -6.73
CA ILE A 138 -16.61 -1.86 -5.97
C ILE A 138 -16.83 -2.02 -4.44
N ILE A 139 -17.79 -2.85 -4.04
CA ILE A 139 -18.07 -3.11 -2.63
C ILE A 139 -16.91 -3.82 -1.92
N ILE A 140 -16.14 -4.65 -2.64
CA ILE A 140 -14.96 -5.33 -2.10
C ILE A 140 -13.79 -4.34 -2.03
N HIS A 141 -13.63 -3.46 -3.02
CA HIS A 141 -12.64 -2.38 -2.93
C HIS A 141 -12.84 -1.53 -1.68
N HIS A 142 -14.06 -1.09 -1.42
CA HIS A 142 -14.36 -0.28 -0.24
C HIS A 142 -14.10 -1.04 1.06
N LYS A 143 -14.45 -2.34 1.15
CA LYS A 143 -14.06 -3.16 2.31
C LYS A 143 -12.55 -3.21 2.54
N VAL A 144 -11.75 -3.34 1.49
CA VAL A 144 -10.27 -3.34 1.61
C VAL A 144 -9.80 -1.96 2.08
N ILE A 145 -10.27 -0.89 1.45
CA ILE A 145 -9.87 0.50 1.77
C ILE A 145 -10.26 0.89 3.20
N ASP A 146 -11.43 0.46 3.67
CA ASP A 146 -11.93 0.73 5.02
C ASP A 146 -11.04 0.10 6.12
N ASN A 147 -10.27 -0.94 5.78
CA ASN A 147 -9.30 -1.58 6.68
C ASN A 147 -7.91 -0.93 6.65
N LEU A 148 -7.67 0.06 5.78
CA LEU A 148 -6.39 0.77 5.69
C LEU A 148 -6.42 2.04 6.52
N ASP A 149 -5.28 2.38 7.14
CA ASP A 149 -5.08 3.70 7.71
C ASP A 149 -5.00 4.79 6.62
N LEU A 150 -5.08 6.06 7.02
CA LEU A 150 -5.10 7.17 6.09
C LEU A 150 -3.81 7.26 5.26
N GLY A 151 -2.64 6.98 5.82
CA GLY A 151 -1.37 7.02 5.09
C GLY A 151 -1.36 6.04 3.92
N ASN A 152 -1.83 4.81 4.18
CA ASN A 152 -1.99 3.77 3.18
C ASN A 152 -3.08 4.10 2.15
N GLN A 153 -4.20 4.72 2.56
CA GLN A 153 -5.22 5.20 1.63
C GLN A 153 -4.69 6.30 0.70
N LEU A 154 -3.95 7.27 1.24
CA LEU A 154 -3.29 8.33 0.46
C LEU A 154 -2.25 7.77 -0.51
N THR A 155 -1.55 6.72 -0.10
CA THR A 155 -0.59 6.01 -0.94
C THR A 155 -1.31 5.32 -2.10
N LEU A 156 -2.40 4.58 -1.84
CA LEU A 156 -3.23 3.98 -2.89
C LEU A 156 -3.76 4.98 -3.90
N ARG A 157 -4.16 6.19 -3.45
CA ARG A 157 -4.59 7.28 -4.34
C ARG A 157 -3.50 7.72 -5.32
N LYS A 158 -2.22 7.59 -4.97
CA LYS A 158 -1.08 7.99 -5.81
C LYS A 158 -0.70 6.92 -6.85
N VAL A 159 -1.11 5.67 -6.66
CA VAL A 159 -0.72 4.54 -7.53
C VAL A 159 -1.33 4.65 -8.93
N SER A 160 -2.62 4.97 -9.05
CA SER A 160 -3.27 5.12 -10.37
C SER A 160 -4.53 5.99 -10.32
N LYS A 161 -4.94 6.53 -11.48
CA LYS A 161 -6.19 7.30 -11.61
C LYS A 161 -7.42 6.48 -11.19
N SER A 162 -7.46 5.20 -11.55
CA SER A 162 -8.58 4.31 -11.19
C SER A 162 -8.65 4.07 -9.68
N LEU A 163 -7.50 3.80 -9.04
CA LEU A 163 -7.44 3.63 -7.58
C LEU A 163 -7.79 4.92 -6.84
N LYS A 164 -7.33 6.08 -7.34
CA LYS A 164 -7.76 7.38 -6.83
C LYS A 164 -9.28 7.51 -6.85
N THR A 165 -9.93 7.23 -7.99
CA THR A 165 -11.39 7.29 -8.09
C THR A 165 -12.09 6.34 -7.10
N ILE A 166 -11.57 5.12 -6.93
CA ILE A 166 -12.14 4.13 -6.01
C ILE A 166 -12.05 4.62 -4.56
N VAL A 167 -10.88 5.11 -4.13
CA VAL A 167 -10.66 5.65 -2.78
C VAL A 167 -11.52 6.90 -2.55
N ASP A 168 -11.60 7.80 -3.52
CA ASP A 168 -12.35 9.06 -3.42
C ASP A 168 -13.86 8.83 -3.35
N GLN A 169 -14.37 7.74 -3.95
CA GLN A 169 -15.76 7.31 -3.81
C GLN A 169 -16.07 6.67 -2.46
N GLY A 170 -15.05 6.17 -1.75
CA GLY A 170 -15.18 5.57 -0.43
C GLY A 170 -15.64 6.59 0.61
N LYS A 171 -16.17 6.09 1.73
CA LYS A 171 -16.46 6.93 2.89
C LYS A 171 -15.24 6.88 3.82
N PRO A 172 -14.52 7.99 4.07
CA PRO A 172 -13.36 7.95 4.94
C PRO A 172 -13.77 7.51 6.35
N ASN A 173 -13.04 6.56 6.93
CA ASN A 173 -13.25 6.13 8.32
C ASN A 173 -12.55 7.09 9.31
N ILE A 174 -12.83 8.38 9.16
CA ILE A 174 -12.25 9.45 9.98
C ILE A 174 -13.39 10.00 10.84
N LYS A 175 -13.22 9.91 12.15
CA LYS A 175 -14.17 10.40 13.15
C LYS A 175 -13.69 11.68 13.79
N ASN A 176 -12.40 11.75 14.10
CA ASN A 176 -11.81 12.90 14.75
C ASN A 176 -10.72 13.46 13.84
N MET A 177 -10.72 14.77 13.66
CA MET A 177 -9.70 15.48 12.91
C MET A 177 -9.24 16.69 13.72
N THR A 178 -7.93 16.88 13.79
CA THR A 178 -7.31 18.05 14.41
C THR A 178 -6.35 18.67 13.41
N ILE A 179 -6.37 20.00 13.30
CA ILE A 179 -5.44 20.77 12.47
C ILE A 179 -4.90 21.90 13.34
N CYS A 180 -3.61 21.86 13.65
CA CYS A 180 -2.94 22.90 14.41
C CYS A 180 -1.92 23.60 13.50
N PHE A 181 -2.06 24.91 13.38
CA PHE A 181 -1.15 25.76 12.62
C PHE A 181 -0.23 26.50 13.59
N ASP A 182 1.07 26.37 13.42
CA ASP A 182 2.07 27.26 14.01
C ASP A 182 2.82 28.02 12.89
N SER A 183 3.66 28.96 13.31
CA SER A 183 4.60 29.71 12.49
C SER A 183 5.56 28.82 11.69
N THR A 184 6.07 27.74 12.30
CA THR A 184 7.12 26.88 11.72
C THR A 184 6.67 25.44 11.42
N GLU A 185 5.44 25.09 11.80
CA GLU A 185 4.95 23.71 11.71
C GLU A 185 3.44 23.64 11.53
N ILE A 186 2.98 22.52 10.97
CA ILE A 186 1.57 22.14 10.89
C ILE A 186 1.42 20.73 11.42
N ASP A 187 0.53 20.59 12.40
CA ASP A 187 0.16 19.32 13.00
C ASP A 187 -1.22 18.88 12.52
N ILE A 188 -1.29 17.66 12.00
CA ILE A 188 -2.55 17.09 11.50
C ILE A 188 -2.82 15.78 12.22
N GLY A 189 -3.93 15.73 12.95
CA GLY A 189 -4.44 14.54 13.62
C GLY A 189 -5.62 13.93 12.87
N PHE A 190 -5.64 12.60 12.75
CA PHE A 190 -6.76 11.79 12.26
C PHE A 190 -6.98 10.60 13.19
N ASN A 191 -8.08 10.60 13.93
CA ASN A 191 -8.36 9.60 14.96
C ASN A 191 -7.18 9.46 15.94
N ASN A 192 -6.43 8.35 15.86
CA ASN A 192 -5.28 8.04 16.71
C ASN A 192 -3.92 8.28 16.02
N PHE A 193 -3.94 8.77 14.78
CA PHE A 193 -2.74 9.09 14.01
C PHE A 193 -2.50 10.59 14.02
N SER A 194 -1.24 10.99 14.11
CA SER A 194 -0.81 12.37 13.91
C SER A 194 0.34 12.42 12.92
N ALA A 195 0.39 13.49 12.13
CA ALA A 195 1.47 13.79 11.22
C ALA A 195 1.93 15.22 11.46
N TYR A 196 3.22 15.36 11.70
CA TYR A 196 3.90 16.61 12.00
C TYR A 196 4.71 17.05 10.77
N TYR A 197 4.52 18.29 10.36
CA TYR A 197 5.17 18.88 9.18
C TYR A 197 5.89 20.16 9.59
N SER A 198 7.21 20.20 9.51
CA SER A 198 8.02 21.40 9.84
C SER A 198 8.97 21.81 8.72
N GLU A 199 9.53 23.01 8.85
CA GLU A 199 10.59 23.55 7.97
C GLU A 199 11.81 22.65 7.87
N ASP A 200 12.11 21.87 8.91
CA ASP A 200 13.25 20.97 8.97
C ASP A 200 13.20 19.85 7.90
N LEU A 201 12.03 19.61 7.30
CA LEU A 201 11.86 18.63 6.24
C LEU A 201 12.54 19.04 4.92
N GLY A 202 13.04 20.28 4.80
CA GLY A 202 13.75 20.76 3.60
C GLY A 202 12.89 20.80 2.34
N VAL A 203 11.57 20.80 2.49
CA VAL A 203 10.55 20.82 1.44
C VAL A 203 9.45 21.80 1.82
N ASP A 204 8.55 22.11 0.87
CA ASP A 204 7.35 22.91 1.13
C ASP A 204 6.34 22.13 1.99
N TYR A 205 6.63 22.06 3.29
CA TYR A 205 5.88 21.29 4.28
C TYR A 205 4.42 21.75 4.37
N ARG A 206 4.16 23.05 4.24
CA ARG A 206 2.81 23.63 4.25
C ARG A 206 1.98 23.08 3.11
N LYS A 207 2.52 23.10 1.90
CA LYS A 207 1.83 22.54 0.72
C LYS A 207 1.54 21.05 0.87
N ILE A 208 2.45 20.27 1.47
CA ILE A 208 2.22 18.83 1.70
C ILE A 208 1.12 18.62 2.72
N ALA A 209 1.23 19.28 3.88
CA ALA A 209 0.26 19.20 4.98
C ALA A 209 -1.15 19.60 4.49
N LEU A 210 -1.26 20.76 3.85
CA LEU A 210 -2.54 21.28 3.34
C LEU A 210 -3.13 20.36 2.28
N ASN A 211 -2.33 19.81 1.36
CA ASN A 211 -2.83 18.83 0.39
C ASN A 211 -3.48 17.61 1.06
N HIS A 212 -2.92 17.10 2.16
CA HIS A 212 -3.50 15.98 2.90
C HIS A 212 -4.82 16.34 3.56
N VAL A 213 -4.91 17.53 4.18
CA VAL A 213 -6.17 18.04 4.75
C VAL A 213 -7.22 18.21 3.66
N MET A 214 -6.87 18.89 2.57
CA MET A 214 -7.76 19.21 1.45
C MET A 214 -8.40 17.96 0.87
N ILE A 215 -7.57 16.94 0.60
CA ILE A 215 -7.99 15.63 0.11
C ILE A 215 -9.09 14.99 0.95
N VAL A 216 -8.99 15.10 2.27
CA VAL A 216 -9.94 14.49 3.20
C VAL A 216 -11.22 15.31 3.25
N LEU A 217 -11.10 16.63 3.38
CA LEU A 217 -12.23 17.55 3.48
C LEU A 217 -13.03 17.66 2.17
N GLU A 218 -12.39 17.46 1.01
CA GLU A 218 -13.05 17.38 -0.31
C GLU A 218 -14.03 16.21 -0.44
N ASN A 219 -13.95 15.20 0.43
CA ASN A 219 -14.84 14.05 0.33
C ASN A 219 -16.25 14.38 0.86
N PRO A 220 -17.30 14.41 0.02
CA PRO A 220 -18.64 14.78 0.45
C PRO A 220 -19.31 13.75 1.37
N LYS A 221 -18.75 12.54 1.48
CA LYS A 221 -19.21 11.48 2.41
C LYS A 221 -18.54 11.57 3.78
N LEU A 222 -17.58 12.49 3.97
CA LEU A 222 -16.93 12.72 5.24
C LEU A 222 -17.97 13.13 6.29
N ARG A 223 -17.96 12.44 7.44
CA ARG A 223 -18.78 12.77 8.60
C ARG A 223 -17.95 12.62 9.85
N LEU A 224 -17.60 13.76 10.43
CA LEU A 224 -16.78 13.83 11.62
C LEU A 224 -17.66 13.77 12.88
N ASP A 225 -17.14 13.13 13.91
CA ASP A 225 -17.65 13.31 15.27
C ASP A 225 -17.06 14.60 15.85
N ALA A 226 -15.75 14.83 15.69
CA ALA A 226 -15.10 16.06 16.13
C ALA A 226 -14.14 16.63 15.08
N LEU A 227 -14.17 17.95 14.92
CA LEU A 227 -13.19 18.72 14.15
C LEU A 227 -12.62 19.81 15.05
N GLN A 228 -11.30 19.83 15.18
CA GLN A 228 -10.57 20.84 15.94
C GLN A 228 -9.63 21.60 15.01
N ILE A 229 -9.72 22.93 15.01
CA ILE A 229 -8.82 23.79 14.24
C ILE A 229 -8.24 24.83 15.19
N VAL A 230 -6.92 24.83 15.32
CA VAL A 230 -6.16 25.71 16.21
C VAL A 230 -5.15 26.49 15.38
N SER A 231 -5.17 27.81 15.51
CA SER A 231 -4.25 28.72 14.84
C SER A 231 -4.11 29.98 15.69
N PRO A 232 -3.15 30.00 16.62
CA PRO A 232 -3.00 31.09 17.59
C PRO A 232 -2.49 32.39 16.95
N ASN A 233 -1.77 32.32 15.82
CA ASN A 233 -1.14 33.47 15.17
C ASN A 233 -1.89 33.91 13.90
N SER A 234 -2.01 33.02 12.91
CA SER A 234 -2.75 33.27 11.67
C SER A 234 -2.91 31.97 10.87
N ILE A 235 -4.01 31.89 10.12
CA ILE A 235 -4.30 30.74 9.26
C ILE A 235 -3.64 30.96 7.91
N ASP A 236 -3.13 29.89 7.34
CA ASP A 236 -2.55 29.92 6.00
C ASP A 236 -3.59 30.42 4.96
N PRO A 237 -3.30 31.50 4.21
CA PRO A 237 -4.21 32.04 3.19
C PRO A 237 -4.60 31.01 2.12
N PHE A 238 -3.69 30.09 1.76
CA PHE A 238 -3.97 29.02 0.81
C PHE A 238 -5.07 28.08 1.33
N PHE A 239 -5.06 27.79 2.63
CA PHE A 239 -6.10 26.98 3.24
C PHE A 239 -7.45 27.71 3.24
N ILE A 240 -7.46 29.00 3.56
CA ILE A 240 -8.68 29.82 3.50
C ILE A 240 -9.26 29.88 2.09
N ASP A 241 -8.42 30.11 1.08
CA ASP A 241 -8.87 30.17 -0.31
C ASP A 241 -9.40 28.82 -0.78
N PHE A 242 -8.77 27.72 -0.37
CA PHE A 242 -9.31 26.39 -0.61
C PHE A 242 -10.71 26.19 0.01
N LEU A 243 -10.93 26.59 1.26
CA LEU A 243 -12.25 26.44 1.90
C LEU A 243 -13.35 27.18 1.13
N LYS A 244 -13.05 28.36 0.58
CA LYS A 244 -13.98 29.12 -0.28
C LYS A 244 -14.37 28.39 -1.56
N THR A 245 -13.55 27.43 -2.02
CA THR A 245 -13.86 26.62 -3.22
C THR A 245 -14.80 25.44 -2.93
N PHE A 246 -15.13 25.16 -1.66
CA PHE A 246 -15.98 24.03 -1.34
C PHE A 246 -17.38 24.14 -1.93
N LYS A 247 -17.81 23.06 -2.56
CA LYS A 247 -19.16 22.92 -3.13
C LYS A 247 -20.12 22.17 -2.21
N HIS A 248 -19.61 21.57 -1.14
CA HIS A 248 -20.38 20.86 -0.13
C HIS A 248 -20.02 21.36 1.27
N LYS A 249 -20.93 21.15 2.22
CA LYS A 249 -20.67 21.43 3.63
C LYS A 249 -20.14 20.19 4.33
N ILE A 250 -19.17 20.36 5.21
CA ILE A 250 -18.62 19.28 6.05
C ILE A 250 -19.53 19.10 7.26
N SER A 251 -20.06 17.90 7.47
CA SER A 251 -20.87 17.60 8.65
C SER A 251 -19.99 17.14 9.81
N THR A 252 -20.11 17.81 10.95
CA THR A 252 -19.46 17.39 12.20
C THR A 252 -20.44 17.43 13.38
N LYS A 253 -20.25 16.60 14.42
CA LYS A 253 -21.03 16.75 15.66
C LYS A 253 -20.48 17.88 16.51
N TYR A 254 -19.16 17.96 16.64
CA TYR A 254 -18.46 18.95 17.45
C TYR A 254 -17.45 19.70 16.58
N LEU A 255 -17.47 21.03 16.65
CA LEU A 255 -16.45 21.90 16.07
C LEU A 255 -15.83 22.74 17.16
N TYR A 256 -14.51 22.66 17.30
CA TYR A 256 -13.72 23.56 18.13
C TYR A 256 -12.87 24.44 17.23
N LEU A 257 -13.01 25.76 17.35
CA LEU A 257 -12.15 26.72 16.67
C LEU A 257 -11.43 27.58 17.70
N ASP A 258 -10.11 27.62 17.59
CA ASP A 258 -9.25 28.58 18.27
C ASP A 258 -8.44 29.31 17.21
N VAL A 259 -9.02 30.38 16.67
CA VAL A 259 -8.47 31.13 15.55
C VAL A 259 -8.50 32.61 15.88
N ASP A 260 -7.44 33.34 15.54
CA ASP A 260 -7.25 34.72 16.00
C ASP A 260 -8.07 35.79 15.24
N CYS A 261 -8.87 35.37 14.24
CA CYS A 261 -9.53 36.27 13.29
C CYS A 261 -11.03 35.94 13.11
N PRO A 262 -11.94 36.90 13.34
CA PRO A 262 -13.39 36.73 13.13
C PRO A 262 -13.76 36.36 11.68
N GLU A 263 -13.13 36.97 10.67
CA GLU A 263 -13.42 36.70 9.26
C GLU A 263 -13.11 35.25 8.90
N SER A 264 -12.00 34.72 9.40
CA SER A 264 -11.62 33.32 9.22
C SER A 264 -12.63 32.38 9.88
N THR A 265 -13.07 32.71 11.10
CA THR A 265 -14.12 31.97 11.82
C THR A 265 -15.39 31.84 10.98
N MET A 266 -15.82 32.94 10.36
CA MET A 266 -17.01 32.94 9.50
C MET A 266 -16.85 32.07 8.26
N ILE A 267 -15.67 32.01 7.66
CA ILE A 267 -15.38 31.11 6.54
C ILE A 267 -15.54 29.65 6.98
N PHE A 268 -14.98 29.25 8.13
CA PHE A 268 -15.18 27.90 8.65
C PHE A 268 -16.65 27.58 8.89
N LEU A 269 -17.40 28.51 9.48
CA LEU A 269 -18.82 28.31 9.77
C LEU A 269 -19.69 28.24 8.51
N THR A 270 -19.29 28.85 7.39
CA THR A 270 -20.04 28.69 6.13
C THR A 270 -19.79 27.32 5.48
N CYS A 271 -18.58 26.78 5.62
CA CYS A 271 -18.17 25.49 5.05
C CYS A 271 -18.48 24.28 5.95
N ILE A 272 -18.57 24.47 7.27
CA ILE A 272 -18.72 23.38 8.25
C ILE A 272 -20.07 23.53 8.96
N MET A 273 -20.82 22.43 9.04
CA MET A 273 -22.10 22.31 9.75
C MET A 273 -21.93 21.49 11.02
N PRO A 274 -21.53 22.12 12.14
CA PRO A 274 -21.48 21.46 13.44
C PRO A 274 -22.86 21.32 14.08
N LYS A 275 -23.05 20.31 14.96
CA LYS A 275 -24.17 20.29 15.91
C LYS A 275 -23.89 21.10 17.17
N ARG A 276 -22.63 21.17 17.58
CA ARG A 276 -22.15 21.93 18.73
C ARG A 276 -20.87 22.65 18.34
N LEU A 277 -20.79 23.92 18.70
CA LEU A 277 -19.66 24.79 18.42
C LEU A 277 -19.04 25.23 19.75
N ALA A 278 -17.71 25.15 19.83
CA ALA A 278 -16.91 25.75 20.86
C ALA A 278 -15.91 26.71 20.21
N LEU A 279 -15.81 27.92 20.74
CA LEU A 279 -14.90 28.95 20.25
C LEU A 279 -14.03 29.42 21.42
N ASN A 280 -12.73 29.49 21.20
CA ASN A 280 -11.83 30.15 22.16
C ASN A 280 -11.84 31.67 21.97
N LYS A 281 -11.92 32.13 20.72
CA LYS A 281 -11.96 33.53 20.30
C LYS A 281 -13.08 33.71 19.26
N GLY A 282 -13.81 34.83 19.30
CA GLY A 282 -14.86 35.15 18.31
C GLY A 282 -16.04 35.94 18.86
N ASN A 283 -16.83 36.54 17.98
CA ASN A 283 -18.02 37.33 18.32
C ASN A 283 -19.30 36.48 18.25
N ILE A 284 -19.84 36.09 19.41
CA ILE A 284 -21.05 35.26 19.52
C ILE A 284 -22.27 35.93 18.85
N ASP A 285 -22.38 37.26 18.90
CA ASP A 285 -23.53 38.00 18.38
C ASP A 285 -23.64 37.93 16.85
N GLU A 286 -22.53 37.76 16.14
CA GLU A 286 -22.52 37.56 14.69
C GLU A 286 -22.85 36.12 14.31
N ILE A 287 -22.45 35.15 15.14
CA ILE A 287 -22.65 33.73 14.89
C ILE A 287 -24.12 33.35 15.01
N VAL A 288 -24.83 33.89 16.00
CA VAL A 288 -26.28 33.65 16.19
C VAL A 288 -27.10 34.15 14.99
N LYS A 289 -26.58 35.10 14.21
CA LYS A 289 -27.25 35.61 13.00
C LYS A 289 -27.14 34.67 11.79
N LEU A 290 -26.26 33.68 11.82
CA LEU A 290 -26.14 32.70 10.73
C LEU A 290 -27.35 31.76 10.71
N ASP A 291 -27.89 31.49 9.52
CA ASP A 291 -29.13 30.74 9.36
C ASP A 291 -29.08 29.33 9.95
N GLN A 292 -27.90 28.69 9.95
CA GLN A 292 -27.70 27.37 10.53
C GLN A 292 -27.87 27.30 12.06
N TRP A 293 -27.76 28.43 12.77
CA TRP A 293 -27.95 28.51 14.21
C TRP A 293 -29.34 29.04 14.60
N LYS A 294 -30.08 29.67 13.67
CA LYS A 294 -31.47 30.07 13.88
C LYS A 294 -32.39 28.86 14.06
N CYS A 295 -32.19 27.79 13.28
CA CYS A 295 -32.99 26.56 13.37
C CYS A 295 -32.75 25.72 14.63
N MET A 296 -31.72 26.00 15.44
CA MET A 296 -31.48 25.27 16.69
C MET A 296 -32.26 25.84 17.88
N ASN A 297 -32.76 27.07 17.79
CA ASN A 297 -33.51 27.72 18.87
C ASN A 297 -35.01 27.34 18.89
N GLU A 298 -35.47 26.55 17.91
CA GLU A 298 -36.87 26.14 17.76
C GLU A 298 -37.13 24.65 18.10
N ALA A 299 -36.17 23.94 18.71
CA ALA A 299 -36.28 22.51 19.04
C ALA A 299 -36.10 22.21 20.54
#